data_AF-A0A800LVQ2-F1
#
_entry.id   AF-A0A800LVQ2-F1
#
_cell.length_a   1.000
_cell.length_b   1.000
_cell.length_c   1.000
_cell.angle_alpha   90.00
_cell.angle_beta   90.00
_cell.angle_gamma   90.00
#
_symmetry.space_group_name_H-M   'P 1'
#
loop_
_entity.id
_entity.type
_entity.pdbx_description
1 polymer ?
#
loop_
_entity_poly.entity_id
_entity_poly.type
_entity_poly.pdbx_seq_one_letter_code
_entity_poly.pdbx_strand_id
1 'polypeptide(L)' 'MNIEETSLIQPIFECGQSLRHVHLCESNGGLPGFGHIDFPEVLGALKKIDYRYHASVKVYRKAGIKEAAEHSMSYFKPLL' A
#
# COMPACT_ATOMS: atom_id res chain seq x y z
N MET A 1 -8.31 -3.57 9.01
CA MET A 1 -8.66 -2.96 10.31
C MET A 1 -7.36 -2.44 10.89
N ASN A 2 -7.32 -1.17 11.28
CA ASN A 2 -6.11 -0.54 11.85
C ASN A 2 -6.32 -0.50 13.37
N ILE A 3 -5.87 -1.55 14.05
CA ILE A 3 -6.03 -1.68 15.51
C ILE A 3 -4.85 -1.02 16.23
N GLU A 4 -3.65 -1.18 15.66
CA GLU A 4 -2.41 -0.68 16.25
C GLU A 4 -2.22 0.82 16.07
N GLU A 5 -2.72 1.37 14.95
CA GLU A 5 -2.48 2.75 14.57
C GLU A 5 -3.77 3.53 14.36
N THR A 6 -3.77 4.77 14.85
CA THR A 6 -4.89 5.71 14.71
C THR A 6 -4.90 6.42 13.36
N SER A 7 -3.79 6.37 12.62
CA SER A 7 -3.62 6.96 11.29
C SER A 7 -2.78 6.05 10.39
N LEU A 8 -3.15 5.95 9.11
CA LEU A 8 -2.40 5.18 8.12
C LEU A 8 -1.12 5.88 7.65
N ILE A 9 -1.12 7.22 7.66
CA ILE A 9 -0.05 8.01 7.05
C ILE A 9 0.90 8.62 8.08
N GLN A 10 0.45 8.80 9.33
CA GLN A 10 1.26 9.42 10.37
C GLN A 10 2.56 8.65 10.64
N PRO A 11 2.55 7.30 10.75
CA PRO A 11 3.78 6.52 10.92
C PRO A 11 4.77 6.66 9.76
N ILE A 12 4.28 6.94 8.54
CA ILE A 12 5.14 7.17 7.36
C ILE A 12 5.97 8.44 7.56
N PHE A 13 5.34 9.51 8.02
CA PHE A 13 6.03 10.78 8.31
C PHE A 13 6.99 10.65 9.48
N GLU A 14 6.61 9.92 10.52
CA GLU A 14 7.44 9.67 11.70
C GLU A 14 8.69 8.85 11.36
N CYS A 15 8.57 7.85 10.48
CA CYS A 15 9.73 7.12 9.98
C CYS A 15 10.59 8.00 9.06
N GLY A 16 9.96 8.82 8.22
CA GLY A 16 10.63 9.72 7.28
C GLY A 16 11.72 9.02 6.48
N GLN A 17 12.92 9.60 6.49
CA GLN A 17 14.09 9.07 5.78
C GLN A 17 14.61 7.74 6.32
N SER A 18 14.05 7.17 7.39
CA SER A 18 14.41 5.83 7.88
C SER A 18 13.51 4.74 7.31
N LEU A 19 12.40 5.08 6.66
CA LEU A 19 11.53 4.09 6.02
C LEU A 19 12.23 3.47 4.80
N ARG A 20 12.42 2.15 4.80
CA ARG A 20 13.19 1.43 3.76
C ARG A 20 12.36 0.49 2.91
N HIS A 21 11.28 -0.05 3.45
CA HIS A 21 10.43 -0.99 2.76
C HIS A 21 8.99 -0.89 3.24
N VAL A 22 8.04 -1.14 2.34
CA VAL A 22 6.61 -1.18 2.66
C VAL A 22 5.94 -2.36 1.97
N HIS A 23 4.96 -2.93 2.66
CA HIS A 23 4.00 -3.86 2.06
C HIS A 23 2.68 -3.14 1.82
N LEU A 24 2.19 -3.19 0.59
CA LEU A 24 0.86 -2.68 0.25
C LEU A 24 -0.13 -3.84 0.31
N CYS A 25 -1.09 -3.75 1.23
CA CYS A 25 -2.09 -4.77 1.46
C CYS A 25 -3.44 -4.11 1.68
N GLU A 26 -4.48 -4.61 1.01
CA GLU A 26 -5.84 -4.16 1.25
C GLU A 26 -6.33 -4.60 2.63
N SER A 27 -7.23 -3.80 3.21
CA SER A 27 -7.86 -4.00 4.53
C SER A 27 -8.52 -5.37 4.71
N ASN A 28 -8.95 -6.02 3.62
CA ASN A 28 -9.59 -7.33 3.61
C ASN A 28 -8.64 -8.47 3.15
N GLY A 29 -7.39 -8.15 2.80
CA GLY A 29 -6.38 -9.07 2.29
C GLY A 29 -6.56 -9.51 0.82
N GLY A 30 -7.55 -8.95 0.13
CA GLY A 30 -7.87 -9.22 -1.27
C GLY A 30 -7.16 -8.28 -2.23
N LEU A 31 -7.74 -8.15 -3.43
CA LEU A 31 -7.22 -7.26 -4.47
C LEU A 31 -7.31 -5.78 -4.04
N PRO A 32 -6.30 -4.96 -4.36
CA PRO A 32 -6.32 -3.53 -4.05
C PRO A 32 -7.51 -2.84 -4.75
N GLY A 33 -8.16 -1.93 -4.02
CA GLY A 33 -9.34 -1.20 -4.50
C GLY A 33 -10.68 -1.85 -4.17
N PHE A 34 -10.69 -3.04 -3.56
CA PHE A 34 -11.90 -3.73 -3.12
C PHE A 34 -12.07 -3.75 -1.60
N GLY A 35 -11.35 -2.89 -0.88
CA GLY A 35 -11.53 -2.69 0.55
C GLY A 35 -11.68 -1.22 0.91
N HIS A 36 -10.89 -0.75 1.88
CA HIS A 36 -11.05 0.55 2.53
C HIS A 36 -9.71 1.26 2.75
N ILE A 37 -8.59 0.73 2.24
CA ILE A 37 -7.31 1.46 2.30
C ILE A 37 -7.33 2.55 1.23
N ASP A 38 -7.10 3.79 1.66
CA ASP A 38 -6.86 4.91 0.76
C ASP A 38 -5.41 4.87 0.26
N PHE A 39 -5.17 4.08 -0.78
CA PHE A 39 -3.85 3.96 -1.39
C PHE A 39 -3.32 5.27 -1.99
N PRO A 40 -4.13 6.11 -2.66
CA PRO A 40 -3.68 7.45 -3.08
C PRO A 40 -3.10 8.28 -1.93
N GLU A 41 -3.74 8.29 -0.76
CA GLU A 41 -3.23 9.01 0.42
C GLU A 41 -1.91 8.42 0.93
N VAL A 42 -1.83 7.09 1.04
CA VAL A 42 -0.61 6.37 1.46
C VAL A 42 0.57 6.64 0.52
N LEU A 43 0.35 6.52 -0.80
CA LEU A 43 1.39 6.80 -1.80
C LEU A 43 1.78 8.28 -1.81
N GLY A 44 0.83 9.18 -1.60
CA GLY A 44 1.10 10.60 -1.43
C GLY A 44 1.99 10.90 -0.22
N ALA A 45 1.78 10.21 0.91
CA ALA A 45 2.63 10.33 2.09
C ALA A 45 4.06 9.82 1.82
N LEU A 46 4.20 8.66 1.15
CA LEU A 46 5.50 8.14 0.73
C LEU A 46 6.24 9.12 -0.19
N LYS A 47 5.53 9.73 -1.15
CA LYS A 47 6.11 10.74 -2.04
C LYS A 47 6.58 11.99 -1.28
N LYS A 48 5.82 12.44 -0.28
CA LYS A 48 6.18 13.62 0.55
C LYS A 48 7.45 13.41 1.37
N ILE A 49 7.76 12.17 1.76
CA ILE A 49 9.02 11.85 2.44
C ILE A 49 10.14 11.45 1.46
N ASP A 50 9.99 11.71 0.15
CA ASP A 50 10.95 11.32 -0.89
C ASP A 50 11.34 9.82 -0.82
N TYR A 51 10.35 8.95 -0.59
CA TYR A 51 10.57 7.51 -0.58
C TYR A 51 10.91 7.00 -1.98
N ARG A 52 12.10 6.41 -2.15
CA ARG A 52 12.62 5.93 -3.45
C ARG A 52 12.87 4.42 -3.52
N TYR A 53 12.40 3.67 -2.52
CA TYR A 53 12.58 2.22 -2.46
C TYR A 53 11.38 1.48 -3.04
N HIS A 54 11.39 0.15 -2.92
CA HIS A 54 10.35 -0.70 -3.46
C HIS A 54 9.16 -0.83 -2.51
N ALA A 55 7.97 -0.99 -3.08
CA ALA A 55 6.77 -1.44 -2.40
C ALA A 55 6.43 -2.84 -2.88
N SER A 56 6.16 -3.77 -1.96
CA SER A 56 5.72 -5.14 -2.32
C SER A 56 4.22 -5.28 -2.08
N VAL A 57 3.48 -5.69 -3.10
CA VAL A 57 2.03 -5.88 -2.99
C VAL A 57 1.75 -7.26 -2.42
N LYS A 58 0.95 -7.30 -1.34
CA LYS A 58 0.54 -8.54 -0.68
C LYS A 58 -0.96 -8.76 -0.85
N VAL A 59 -1.29 -9.72 -1.71
CA VAL A 59 -2.63 -10.31 -1.81
C VAL A 59 -2.54 -11.74 -1.30
N TYR A 60 -3.31 -12.08 -0.27
CA TYR A 60 -3.27 -13.40 0.36
C TYR A 60 -4.65 -14.03 0.55
N ARG A 61 -5.70 -13.41 0.00
CA ARG A 61 -7.05 -13.94 -0.04
C ARG A 61 -7.67 -13.74 -1.41
N LYS A 62 -8.52 -14.69 -1.81
CA LYS A 62 -9.52 -14.55 -2.89
C LYS A 62 -8.96 -14.17 -4.28
N ALA A 63 -7.69 -14.47 -4.58
CA ALA A 63 -7.14 -14.31 -5.93
C ALA A 63 -6.00 -15.30 -6.18
N GLY A 64 -5.84 -15.72 -7.45
CA GLY A 64 -4.66 -16.45 -7.89
C GLY A 64 -3.46 -15.52 -8.10
N ILE A 65 -2.23 -16.05 -8.13
CA ILE A 65 -1.01 -15.22 -8.24
C ILE A 65 -1.01 -14.35 -9.50
N LYS A 66 -1.40 -14.92 -10.65
CA LYS A 66 -1.44 -14.19 -11.93
C LYS A 66 -2.44 -13.04 -11.91
N GLU A 67 -3.67 -13.33 -11.52
CA GLU A 67 -4.76 -12.36 -11.36
C GLU A 67 -4.36 -11.24 -10.39
N ALA A 68 -3.81 -11.61 -9.22
CA ALA A 68 -3.35 -10.65 -8.23
C ALA A 68 -2.25 -9.73 -8.78
N ALA A 69 -1.28 -10.26 -9.52
CA ALA A 69 -0.22 -9.47 -10.13
C ALA A 69 -0.76 -8.50 -11.21
N GLU A 70 -1.59 -9.01 -12.12
CA GLU A 70 -2.16 -8.24 -13.23
C GLU A 70 -3.06 -7.11 -12.72
N HIS A 71 -3.99 -7.42 -11.80
CA HIS A 71 -4.88 -6.43 -11.20
C HIS A 71 -4.11 -5.39 -10.37
N SER A 72 -3.15 -5.82 -9.54
CA SER A 72 -2.38 -4.89 -8.71
C SER A 72 -1.57 -3.90 -9.56
N MET A 73 -0.94 -4.37 -10.64
CA MET A 73 -0.24 -3.49 -11.57
C MET A 73 -1.18 -2.49 -12.25
N SER A 74 -2.36 -2.95 -12.68
CA SER A 74 -3.37 -2.06 -13.27
C SER A 74 -3.88 -1.00 -12.29
N TYR A 75 -4.03 -1.36 -11.01
CA TYR A 75 -4.55 -0.47 -9.97
C TYR A 75 -3.52 0.59 -9.55
N PHE A 76 -2.27 0.18 -9.29
CA PHE A 76 -1.26 1.09 -8.75
C PHE A 76 -0.54 1.95 -9.79
N LYS A 77 -0.38 1.46 -11.03
CA LYS A 77 0.34 2.20 -12.08
C LYS A 77 -0.15 3.63 -12.33
N PRO A 78 -1.46 3.95 -12.35
CA PRO A 78 -1.91 5.34 -12.51
C PRO A 78 -1.73 6.22 -11.25
N LEU A 79 -1.39 5.64 -10.10
CA LEU A 79 -1.23 6.35 -8.81
C LEU A 79 0.24 6.71 -8.49
N LEU A 80 1.20 6.21 -9.28
CA LEU A 80 2.64 6.45 -9.13
C LEU A 80 3.07 7.65 -10.00
#